data_AF-A9F3K7-F1
#
_entry.id   AF-A9F3K7-F1
#
_cell.length_a   1.000
_cell.length_b   1.000
_cell.length_c   1.000
_cell.angle_alpha   90.00
_cell.angle_beta   90.00
_cell.angle_gamma   90.00
#
_symmetry.space_group_name_H-M   'P 1'
#
loop_
_entity.id
_entity.type
_entity.pdbx_description
1 polymer ?
#
loop_
_entity_poly.entity_id
_entity_poly.type
_entity_poly.pdbx_seq_one_letter_code
_entity_poly.pdbx_strand_id
1 'polypeptide(L)'
;MEKPFGEASRDRPPASRRAIAEREKAAPAQPEDATAGESPADRAQEEPAAASISVAPVDRRLESNPAIPAEVAPPSTREHVTKPLLASEALMEDLAPMRPAQDAARIWCAAVGAGFLLLGGLSIAGLRPDGVVAGPPAFVLGIVALFTALTSVSYRQRAVAMVVLGAIATVIGLQSSGTAVGWGTARAVAAIALPAALVFRSRYRAYSGARWLLVAAFLVTLPSFGHAIGQLALHDPHLGHLGALLVILAVLSSLTGFMGAETTGAGSFLAVAVVLAFTADLVVGRLAHLDTFSPRDIVIVLSAGLAFAATSAITSLGLFQILAWRLAADARRIDLHSRRPENEKDGRDRRPPSGGEWLT
;
A
#
# COMPACT_ATOMS: atom_id res chain seq x y z
N MET A 1 52.22 -2.75 37.02
CA MET A 1 52.28 -2.01 35.74
C MET A 1 50.95 -2.21 35.04
N GLU A 2 49.98 -1.37 35.34
CA GLU A 2 48.66 -1.35 34.72
C GLU A 2 48.40 0.10 34.29
N LYS A 3 48.04 0.31 33.02
CA LYS A 3 47.65 1.63 32.49
C LYS A 3 46.13 1.71 32.55
N PRO A 4 45.52 2.73 33.18
CA PRO A 4 44.10 2.96 33.10
C PRO A 4 43.75 3.62 31.76
N PHE A 5 42.78 3.04 31.04
CA PHE A 5 42.20 3.64 29.84
C PHE A 5 41.30 4.80 30.25
N GLY A 6 41.61 5.98 29.72
CA GLY A 6 40.88 7.23 29.96
C GLY A 6 39.51 7.25 29.30
N GLU A 7 38.51 7.67 30.07
CA GLU A 7 37.21 8.14 29.61
C GLU A 7 37.37 9.45 28.84
N ALA A 8 37.28 9.37 27.52
CA ALA A 8 37.17 10.53 26.65
C ALA A 8 35.70 10.93 26.49
N SER A 9 35.32 11.95 27.26
CA SER A 9 34.44 13.07 26.91
C SER A 9 33.51 12.88 25.70
N ARG A 10 32.22 12.69 25.98
CA ARG A 10 31.11 12.86 25.02
C ARG A 10 30.07 13.83 25.57
N ASP A 11 30.49 15.05 25.87
CA ASP A 11 29.60 16.20 25.96
C ASP A 11 29.59 16.95 24.62
N ARG A 12 28.68 16.55 23.74
CA ARG A 12 28.25 17.40 22.60
C ARG A 12 26.82 17.86 22.88
N PRO A 13 26.58 19.17 23.08
CA PRO A 13 25.22 19.69 23.16
C PRO A 13 24.52 19.65 21.80
N PRO A 14 23.19 19.44 21.76
CA PRO A 14 22.44 19.31 20.50
C PRO A 14 22.33 20.65 19.74
N ALA A 15 22.60 20.58 18.44
CA ALA A 15 22.57 21.69 17.48
C ALA A 15 21.15 22.15 17.09
N SER A 16 20.20 22.20 18.03
CA SER A 16 18.79 22.55 17.74
C SER A 16 18.40 24.00 18.07
N ARG A 17 19.32 24.83 18.58
CA ARG A 17 18.99 26.23 18.97
C ARG A 17 19.40 27.33 17.98
N ARG A 18 19.96 27.00 16.82
CA ARG A 18 20.46 28.02 15.87
C ARG A 18 19.48 28.46 14.78
N ALA A 19 18.28 27.90 14.69
CA ALA A 19 17.34 28.18 13.59
C ALA A 19 16.18 29.14 13.92
N ILE A 20 16.10 29.67 15.15
CA ILE A 20 14.95 30.51 15.58
C ILE A 20 15.29 32.01 15.58
N ALA A 21 16.56 32.41 15.43
CA ALA A 21 16.98 33.81 15.62
C ALA A 21 17.10 34.67 14.33
N GLU A 22 16.84 34.13 13.13
CA GLU A 22 17.00 34.90 11.87
C GLU A 22 15.69 35.23 11.12
N ARG A 23 14.52 34.92 11.69
CA ARG A 23 13.23 35.10 10.98
C ARG A 23 12.35 36.25 11.46
N GLU A 24 12.91 37.20 12.22
CA GLU A 24 12.16 38.33 12.78
C GLU A 24 12.43 39.67 12.07
N LYS A 25 12.90 39.65 10.81
CA LYS A 25 13.17 40.88 10.06
C LYS A 25 12.80 40.79 8.58
N ALA A 26 11.50 40.69 8.30
CA ALA A 26 10.92 41.06 7.01
C ALA A 26 9.41 41.31 7.18
N ALA A 27 9.06 42.56 7.48
CA ALA A 27 7.71 43.07 7.26
C ALA A 27 7.51 43.35 5.76
N PRO A 28 6.38 42.99 5.16
CA PRO A 28 5.92 43.64 3.94
C PRO A 28 4.85 44.69 4.27
N ALA A 29 5.09 45.88 3.75
CA ALA A 29 4.19 47.01 3.73
C ALA A 29 2.93 46.72 2.87
N GLN A 30 1.81 47.33 3.26
CA GLN A 30 0.68 47.62 2.37
C GLN A 30 1.08 48.70 1.35
N PRO A 31 0.48 48.67 0.15
CA PRO A 31 -0.38 49.78 -0.28
C PRO A 31 -1.67 49.26 -0.96
N GLU A 32 -2.85 49.78 -0.62
CA GLU A 32 -3.53 51.02 -1.10
C GLU A 32 -4.19 50.91 -2.49
N ASP A 33 -5.46 51.27 -2.49
CA ASP A 33 -6.43 51.33 -3.58
C ASP A 33 -6.04 52.32 -4.70
N ALA A 34 -6.43 52.02 -5.94
CA ALA A 34 -6.61 53.02 -6.99
C ALA A 34 -7.67 52.59 -8.01
N THR A 35 -8.73 53.40 -8.09
CA THR A 35 -9.87 53.37 -9.01
C THR A 35 -9.64 54.13 -10.33
N ALA A 36 -10.34 53.66 -11.37
CA ALA A 36 -10.95 54.39 -12.51
C ALA A 36 -10.14 54.71 -13.80
N GLY A 37 -10.82 54.51 -14.96
CA GLY A 37 -10.52 55.07 -16.29
C GLY A 37 -10.45 54.00 -17.42
N GLU A 38 -11.55 53.55 -18.03
CA GLU A 38 -12.27 54.10 -19.21
C GLU A 38 -11.75 53.61 -20.59
N SER A 39 -12.69 53.08 -21.40
CA SER A 39 -12.59 52.49 -22.77
C SER A 39 -12.54 53.60 -23.86
N PRO A 40 -12.37 53.39 -25.21
CA PRO A 40 -13.07 52.39 -26.06
C PRO A 40 -12.41 51.89 -27.40
N ALA A 41 -13.16 50.99 -28.08
CA ALA A 41 -13.20 50.61 -29.52
C ALA A 41 -12.09 49.65 -30.06
N ASP A 42 -12.34 48.64 -30.92
CA ASP A 42 -13.33 48.52 -32.00
C ASP A 42 -13.63 47.05 -32.44
N ARG A 43 -14.88 46.83 -32.88
CA ARG A 43 -15.60 45.80 -33.70
C ARG A 43 -15.03 44.40 -34.06
N ALA A 44 -15.87 43.34 -33.97
CA ALA A 44 -16.80 42.91 -35.06
C ALA A 44 -17.65 41.64 -34.75
N GLN A 45 -18.98 41.74 -34.99
CA GLN A 45 -20.00 40.77 -35.50
C GLN A 45 -20.16 39.37 -34.85
N GLU A 46 -21.34 38.80 -34.55
CA GLU A 46 -22.67 38.84 -35.18
C GLU A 46 -23.78 38.32 -34.19
N GLU A 47 -25.00 38.88 -34.28
CA GLU A 47 -26.24 38.68 -33.48
C GLU A 47 -27.24 37.74 -34.24
N PRO A 48 -28.53 37.51 -33.83
CA PRO A 48 -29.27 37.53 -32.54
C PRO A 48 -30.09 36.20 -32.34
N ALA A 49 -30.96 35.92 -31.34
CA ALA A 49 -31.99 36.75 -30.70
C ALA A 49 -32.68 36.08 -29.47
N ALA A 50 -33.23 36.97 -28.61
CA ALA A 50 -34.43 36.86 -27.75
C ALA A 50 -34.34 36.00 -26.46
N ALA A 51 -34.80 36.42 -25.27
CA ALA A 51 -35.44 37.65 -24.80
C ALA A 51 -35.51 37.64 -23.24
N SER A 52 -35.85 38.80 -22.68
CA SER A 52 -36.52 39.02 -21.38
C SER A 52 -35.66 39.35 -20.15
N ILE A 53 -35.71 40.64 -19.82
CA ILE A 53 -35.25 41.30 -18.60
C ILE A 53 -36.35 41.22 -17.54
N SER A 54 -36.01 40.96 -16.28
CA SER A 54 -36.77 41.52 -15.15
C SER A 54 -35.88 41.68 -13.93
N VAL A 55 -35.81 42.92 -13.43
CA VAL A 55 -35.11 43.37 -12.24
C VAL A 55 -36.14 43.63 -11.15
N ALA A 56 -35.93 43.11 -9.95
CA ALA A 56 -36.43 43.72 -8.72
C ALA A 56 -35.49 43.37 -7.53
N PRO A 57 -35.19 44.35 -6.64
CA PRO A 57 -34.36 44.20 -5.45
C PRO A 57 -35.20 43.73 -4.26
N VAL A 58 -34.59 43.30 -3.13
CA VAL A 58 -35.07 43.56 -1.75
C VAL A 58 -34.25 42.82 -0.66
N ASP A 59 -33.83 43.62 0.31
CA ASP A 59 -33.62 43.46 1.76
C ASP A 59 -32.59 42.52 2.41
N ARG A 60 -31.60 43.23 3.01
CA ARG A 60 -30.96 42.91 4.30
C ARG A 60 -32.01 42.56 5.36
N ARG A 61 -31.81 41.44 6.06
CA ARG A 61 -32.20 41.30 7.47
C ARG A 61 -30.98 40.92 8.31
N LEU A 62 -30.55 41.89 9.12
CA LEU A 62 -29.92 41.64 10.41
C LEU A 62 -30.98 40.99 11.31
N GLU A 63 -30.74 39.78 11.80
CA GLU A 63 -31.38 39.29 13.02
C GLU A 63 -30.28 38.89 14.01
N SER A 64 -30.15 39.76 15.01
CA SER A 64 -29.48 39.58 16.28
C SER A 64 -30.40 38.82 17.23
N ASN A 65 -29.94 37.71 17.86
CA ASN A 65 -30.40 37.30 19.19
C ASN A 65 -29.51 36.20 19.81
N PRO A 66 -29.60 35.90 21.13
CA PRO A 66 -28.54 36.25 22.07
C PRO A 66 -27.95 35.04 22.81
N ALA A 67 -26.99 35.36 23.67
CA ALA A 67 -26.20 34.53 24.58
C ALA A 67 -26.87 33.27 25.15
N ILE A 68 -26.16 32.14 25.01
CA ILE A 68 -26.29 30.95 25.85
C ILE A 68 -24.89 30.64 26.39
N PRO A 69 -24.66 30.63 27.72
CA PRO A 69 -23.42 30.14 28.30
C PRO A 69 -23.51 28.62 28.39
N ALA A 70 -23.16 27.93 27.32
CA ALA A 70 -22.87 26.50 27.36
C ALA A 70 -21.36 26.33 27.45
N GLU A 71 -20.92 25.72 28.54
CA GLU A 71 -19.56 25.25 28.77
C GLU A 71 -19.24 24.16 27.73
N VAL A 72 -18.82 24.61 26.54
CA VAL A 72 -18.36 23.77 25.44
C VAL A 72 -16.97 23.27 25.80
N ALA A 73 -16.88 21.97 26.10
CA ALA A 73 -15.62 21.25 26.17
C ALA A 73 -14.75 21.61 24.94
N PRO A 74 -13.44 21.90 25.11
CA PRO A 74 -12.64 22.44 24.03
C PRO A 74 -12.67 21.47 22.85
N PRO A 75 -13.13 21.90 21.66
CA PRO A 75 -12.93 21.10 20.47
C PRO A 75 -11.42 20.96 20.33
N SER A 76 -10.92 19.72 20.32
CA SER A 76 -9.55 19.44 19.92
C SER A 76 -9.44 19.87 18.45
N THR A 77 -9.14 21.14 18.24
CA THR A 77 -8.75 21.73 16.98
C THR A 77 -7.47 21.01 16.58
N ARG A 78 -7.64 19.95 15.80
CA ARG A 78 -6.58 19.51 14.89
C ARG A 78 -6.35 20.68 13.98
N GLU A 79 -5.37 21.49 14.34
CA GLU A 79 -4.83 22.55 13.53
C GLU A 79 -4.34 21.88 12.25
N HIS A 80 -5.21 21.82 11.24
CA HIS A 80 -4.79 21.60 9.87
C HIS A 80 -4.00 22.84 9.51
N VAL A 81 -2.72 22.83 9.87
CA VAL A 81 -1.74 23.82 9.44
C VAL A 81 -1.60 23.62 7.93
N THR A 82 -2.50 24.25 7.19
CA THR A 82 -2.45 24.47 5.75
C THR A 82 -1.36 25.50 5.49
N LYS A 83 -0.10 25.10 5.70
CA LYS A 83 0.99 25.77 4.99
C LYS A 83 0.72 25.52 3.50
N PRO A 84 0.75 26.55 2.64
CA PRO A 84 0.67 26.35 1.21
C PRO A 84 1.84 25.46 0.81
N LEU A 85 1.54 24.18 0.57
CA LEU A 85 2.51 23.22 0.04
C LEU A 85 2.96 23.80 -1.28
N LEU A 86 4.28 24.01 -1.42
CA LEU A 86 4.84 24.38 -2.71
C LEU A 86 4.44 23.29 -3.73
N ALA A 87 4.17 23.66 -4.97
CA ALA A 87 3.74 22.68 -6.00
C ALA A 87 4.72 21.49 -6.13
N SER A 88 6.00 21.70 -5.80
CA SER A 88 7.02 20.66 -5.68
C SER A 88 6.81 19.70 -4.50
N GLU A 89 6.32 20.15 -3.35
CA GLU A 89 6.01 19.31 -2.19
C GLU A 89 4.77 18.45 -2.44
N ALA A 90 3.74 19.00 -3.09
CA ALA A 90 2.58 18.23 -3.52
C ALA A 90 2.97 17.12 -4.51
N LEU A 91 3.88 17.41 -5.45
CA LEU A 91 4.39 16.43 -6.40
C LEU A 91 5.27 15.35 -5.72
N MET A 92 5.99 15.71 -4.66
CA MET A 92 6.78 14.76 -3.85
C MET A 92 5.90 13.85 -2.98
N GLU A 93 4.82 14.38 -2.40
CA GLU A 93 3.90 13.59 -1.57
C GLU A 93 3.14 12.54 -2.40
N ASP A 94 2.88 12.84 -3.67
CA ASP A 94 2.29 11.90 -4.63
C ASP A 94 3.27 10.79 -5.07
N LEU A 95 4.58 11.11 -5.13
CA LEU A 95 5.64 10.16 -5.48
C LEU A 95 6.03 9.21 -4.32
N ALA A 96 5.90 9.64 -3.07
CA ALA A 96 6.27 8.84 -1.90
C ALA A 96 5.36 9.11 -0.68
N PRO A 97 4.10 8.61 -0.70
CA PRO A 97 3.12 8.91 0.33
C PRO A 97 3.61 8.52 1.73
N MET A 98 3.31 9.39 2.72
CA MET A 98 3.71 9.22 4.12
C MET A 98 3.06 8.00 4.79
N ARG A 99 1.85 7.63 4.36
CA ARG A 99 1.06 6.53 4.92
C ARG A 99 0.35 5.79 3.80
N PRO A 100 1.08 5.05 2.95
CA PRO A 100 0.48 4.38 1.82
C PRO A 100 -0.58 3.39 2.29
N ALA A 101 -1.71 3.37 1.59
CA ALA A 101 -2.80 2.42 1.79
C ALA A 101 -3.42 2.41 3.20
N GLN A 102 -3.39 3.54 3.94
CA GLN A 102 -3.99 3.61 5.28
C GLN A 102 -5.49 3.28 5.25
N ASP A 103 -6.24 3.84 4.29
CA ASP A 103 -7.68 3.63 4.19
C ASP A 103 -8.00 2.23 3.66
N ALA A 104 -7.26 1.78 2.65
CA ALA A 104 -7.37 0.41 2.14
C ALA A 104 -7.15 -0.60 3.27
N ALA A 105 -6.17 -0.41 4.15
CA ALA A 105 -5.94 -1.31 5.28
C ALA A 105 -7.08 -1.32 6.29
N ARG A 106 -7.74 -0.17 6.53
CA ARG A 106 -8.94 -0.14 7.38
C ARG A 106 -10.09 -0.91 6.75
N ILE A 107 -10.35 -0.67 5.47
CA ILE A 107 -11.41 -1.34 4.71
C ILE A 107 -11.16 -2.85 4.70
N TRP A 108 -9.93 -3.29 4.40
CA TRP A 108 -9.58 -4.70 4.42
C TRP A 108 -9.64 -5.32 5.82
N CYS A 109 -9.18 -4.63 6.86
CA CYS A 109 -9.34 -5.13 8.24
C CYS A 109 -10.82 -5.28 8.62
N ALA A 110 -11.66 -4.31 8.24
CA ALA A 110 -13.10 -4.36 8.50
C ALA A 110 -13.76 -5.51 7.73
N ALA A 111 -13.46 -5.65 6.43
CA ALA A 111 -14.02 -6.70 5.57
C ALA A 111 -13.60 -8.10 6.03
N VAL A 112 -12.31 -8.31 6.30
CA VAL A 112 -11.78 -9.58 6.79
C VAL A 112 -12.29 -9.88 8.20
N GLY A 113 -12.34 -8.86 9.08
CA GLY A 113 -12.89 -8.98 10.43
C GLY A 113 -14.37 -9.36 10.43
N ALA A 114 -15.19 -8.72 9.60
CA ALA A 114 -16.59 -9.05 9.42
C ALA A 114 -16.76 -10.48 8.85
N GLY A 115 -15.95 -10.87 7.87
CA GLY A 115 -15.95 -12.24 7.34
C GLY A 115 -15.64 -13.29 8.41
N PHE A 116 -14.61 -13.06 9.24
CA PHE A 116 -14.27 -13.94 10.34
C PHE A 116 -15.34 -13.98 11.45
N LEU A 117 -15.96 -12.84 11.76
CA LEU A 117 -17.08 -12.79 12.69
C LEU A 117 -18.27 -13.60 12.20
N LEU A 118 -18.65 -13.44 10.94
CA LEU A 118 -19.76 -14.19 10.35
C LEU A 118 -19.47 -15.69 10.32
N LEU A 119 -18.29 -16.09 9.82
CA LEU A 119 -17.91 -17.50 9.75
C LEU A 119 -17.74 -18.14 11.14
N GLY A 120 -17.14 -17.42 12.09
CA GLY A 120 -16.98 -17.84 13.48
C GLY A 120 -18.32 -17.93 14.21
N GLY A 121 -19.19 -16.94 14.04
CA GLY A 121 -20.54 -16.92 14.63
C GLY A 121 -21.41 -18.05 14.10
N LEU A 122 -21.38 -18.31 12.79
CA LEU A 122 -22.08 -19.43 12.17
C LEU A 122 -21.58 -20.78 12.71
N SER A 123 -20.28 -20.86 13.02
CA SER A 123 -19.66 -22.05 13.61
C SER A 123 -20.08 -22.27 15.06
N ILE A 124 -20.16 -21.20 15.86
CA ILE A 124 -20.62 -21.24 17.26
C ILE A 124 -22.11 -21.60 17.34
N ALA A 125 -22.92 -21.11 16.39
CA ALA A 125 -24.34 -21.42 16.30
C ALA A 125 -24.66 -22.87 15.88
N GLY A 126 -23.63 -23.71 15.64
CA GLY A 126 -23.82 -25.10 15.19
C GLY A 126 -24.28 -25.24 13.74
N LEU A 127 -24.32 -24.13 13.00
CA LEU A 127 -24.73 -24.11 11.59
C LEU A 127 -23.60 -24.55 10.65
N ARG A 128 -22.36 -24.64 11.15
CA ARG A 128 -21.21 -25.19 10.41
C ARG A 128 -20.74 -26.51 11.03
N PRO A 129 -20.69 -27.60 10.27
CA PRO A 129 -20.61 -28.95 10.83
C PRO A 129 -19.20 -29.42 11.26
N ASP A 130 -18.22 -28.51 11.33
CA ASP A 130 -16.89 -28.72 11.95
C ASP A 130 -16.51 -27.50 12.82
N GLY A 131 -17.52 -26.71 13.22
CA GLY A 131 -17.37 -25.36 13.75
C GLY A 131 -16.97 -25.26 15.22
N VAL A 132 -17.09 -26.33 16.00
CA VAL A 132 -16.91 -26.23 17.47
C VAL A 132 -15.46 -25.91 17.83
N VAL A 133 -14.48 -26.45 17.10
CA VAL A 133 -13.05 -26.25 17.39
C VAL A 133 -12.50 -24.98 16.72
N ALA A 134 -12.87 -24.73 15.47
CA ALA A 134 -12.34 -23.59 14.69
C ALA A 134 -13.16 -22.30 14.82
N GLY A 135 -14.41 -22.38 15.31
CA GLY A 135 -15.34 -21.26 15.42
C GLY A 135 -14.91 -20.20 16.43
N PRO A 136 -14.64 -20.56 17.70
CA PRO A 136 -14.20 -19.60 18.72
C PRO A 136 -12.95 -18.79 18.31
N PRO A 137 -11.85 -19.38 17.83
CA PRO A 137 -10.68 -18.58 17.44
C PRO A 137 -10.96 -17.69 16.23
N ALA A 138 -11.72 -18.15 15.23
CA ALA A 138 -12.12 -17.33 14.09
C ALA A 138 -12.96 -16.13 14.53
N PHE A 139 -13.91 -16.33 15.46
CA PHE A 139 -14.74 -15.28 15.99
C PHE A 139 -13.92 -14.23 16.75
N VAL A 140 -13.01 -14.65 17.63
CA VAL A 140 -12.11 -13.75 18.37
C VAL A 140 -11.21 -12.96 17.42
N LEU A 141 -10.61 -13.61 16.42
CA LEU A 141 -9.82 -12.93 15.40
C LEU A 141 -10.65 -11.90 14.63
N GLY A 142 -11.91 -12.20 14.34
CA GLY A 142 -12.86 -11.28 13.73
C GLY A 142 -13.14 -10.04 14.58
N ILE A 143 -13.39 -10.22 15.89
CA ILE A 143 -13.57 -9.10 16.83
C ILE A 143 -12.32 -8.22 16.84
N VAL A 144 -11.13 -8.81 16.99
CA VAL A 144 -9.88 -8.06 17.08
C VAL A 144 -9.60 -7.32 15.77
N ALA A 145 -9.79 -7.96 14.62
CA ALA A 145 -9.63 -7.32 13.31
C ALA A 145 -10.60 -6.14 13.14
N LEU A 146 -11.89 -6.30 13.49
CA LEU A 146 -12.86 -5.22 13.41
C LEU A 146 -12.54 -4.08 14.37
N PHE A 147 -12.12 -4.40 15.60
CA PHE A 147 -11.67 -3.41 16.58
C PHE A 147 -10.46 -2.63 16.06
N THR A 148 -9.48 -3.28 15.45
CA THR A 148 -8.31 -2.60 14.84
C THR A 148 -8.67 -1.73 13.63
N ALA A 149 -9.77 -2.04 12.94
CA ALA A 149 -10.28 -1.24 11.84
C ALA A 149 -10.97 0.05 12.34
N LEU A 150 -11.74 -0.04 13.43
CA LEU A 150 -12.52 1.05 14.00
C LEU A 150 -11.70 1.99 14.89
N THR A 151 -10.68 1.47 15.58
CA THR A 151 -9.88 2.27 16.51
C THR A 151 -8.82 3.12 15.80
N SER A 152 -8.54 4.28 16.39
CA SER A 152 -7.51 5.24 15.95
C SER A 152 -6.09 4.76 16.30
N VAL A 153 -5.75 3.54 15.87
CA VAL A 153 -4.44 2.94 16.08
C VAL A 153 -3.40 3.57 15.15
N SER A 154 -2.18 3.76 15.66
CA SER A 154 -1.06 4.26 14.85
C SER A 154 -0.77 3.33 13.67
N TYR A 155 -0.27 3.89 12.57
CA TYR A 155 0.04 3.13 11.34
C TYR A 155 0.91 1.90 11.61
N ARG A 156 1.94 2.04 12.48
CA ARG A 156 2.86 0.95 12.84
C ARG A 156 2.17 -0.17 13.61
N GLN A 157 1.39 0.20 14.63
CA GLN A 157 0.68 -0.78 15.46
C GLN A 157 -0.34 -1.56 14.63
N ARG A 158 -1.03 -0.90 13.68
CA ARG A 158 -1.97 -1.57 12.78
C ARG A 158 -1.26 -2.56 11.85
N ALA A 159 -0.15 -2.14 11.24
CA ALA A 159 0.64 -3.01 10.37
C ALA A 159 1.10 -4.29 11.10
N VAL A 160 1.62 -4.12 12.33
CA VAL A 160 2.00 -5.26 13.20
C VAL A 160 0.80 -6.12 13.55
N ALA A 161 -0.34 -5.52 13.93
CA ALA A 161 -1.55 -6.25 14.25
C ALA A 161 -2.05 -7.08 13.05
N MET A 162 -2.06 -6.53 11.84
CA MET A 162 -2.44 -7.25 10.62
C MET A 162 -1.54 -8.45 10.36
N VAL A 163 -0.22 -8.30 10.53
CA VAL A 163 0.73 -9.40 10.36
C VAL A 163 0.51 -10.48 11.42
N VAL A 164 0.34 -10.09 12.69
CA VAL A 164 0.14 -11.03 13.80
C VAL A 164 -1.19 -11.78 13.66
N LEU A 165 -2.28 -11.06 13.40
CA LEU A 165 -3.61 -11.67 13.21
C LEU A 165 -3.62 -12.63 12.03
N GLY A 166 -3.07 -12.20 10.89
CA GLY A 166 -2.99 -13.03 9.71
C GLY A 166 -2.10 -14.25 9.93
N ALA A 167 -0.94 -14.11 10.57
CA ALA A 167 -0.06 -15.23 10.91
C ALA A 167 -0.75 -16.25 11.84
N ILE A 168 -1.43 -15.79 12.90
CA ILE A 168 -2.17 -16.67 13.81
C ILE A 168 -3.27 -17.42 13.03
N ALA A 169 -4.06 -16.70 12.23
CA ALA A 169 -5.13 -17.29 11.43
C ALA A 169 -4.60 -18.32 10.42
N THR A 170 -3.48 -18.03 9.76
CA THR A 170 -2.81 -18.96 8.84
C THR A 170 -2.28 -20.19 9.57
N VAL A 171 -1.65 -20.04 10.73
CA VAL A 171 -1.18 -21.20 11.54
C VAL A 171 -2.35 -22.09 11.95
N ILE A 172 -3.45 -21.51 12.43
CA ILE A 172 -4.66 -22.26 12.80
C ILE A 172 -5.23 -22.98 11.58
N GLY A 173 -5.29 -22.32 10.42
CA GLY A 173 -5.77 -22.92 9.17
C GLY A 173 -4.87 -24.04 8.63
N LEU A 174 -3.55 -23.91 8.79
CA LEU A 174 -2.59 -24.95 8.40
C LEU A 174 -2.66 -26.16 9.33
N GLN A 175 -2.83 -25.94 10.64
CA GLN A 175 -3.03 -27.00 11.63
C GLN A 175 -4.33 -27.77 11.40
N SER A 176 -5.45 -27.06 11.19
CA SER A 176 -6.76 -27.69 11.01
C SER A 176 -6.86 -28.49 9.71
N SER A 177 -6.08 -28.13 8.70
CA SER A 177 -6.14 -28.75 7.38
C SER A 177 -5.15 -29.92 7.22
N GLY A 178 -4.35 -30.24 8.24
CA GLY A 178 -3.36 -31.32 8.21
C GLY A 178 -2.13 -31.03 7.35
N THR A 179 -2.03 -29.85 6.73
CA THR A 179 -0.86 -29.42 5.93
C THR A 179 0.12 -28.58 6.75
N ALA A 180 0.13 -28.79 8.07
CA ALA A 180 0.72 -27.90 9.05
C ALA A 180 2.24 -27.75 8.95
N VAL A 181 2.93 -28.71 8.32
CA VAL A 181 4.40 -28.74 8.27
C VAL A 181 4.87 -29.03 6.84
N GLY A 182 5.73 -28.16 6.29
CA GLY A 182 6.34 -28.32 4.97
C GLY A 182 5.75 -27.41 3.89
N TRP A 183 5.10 -27.99 2.88
CA TRP A 183 4.64 -27.27 1.69
C TRP A 183 3.55 -26.24 1.98
N GLY A 184 2.65 -26.52 2.93
CA GLY A 184 1.60 -25.59 3.34
C GLY A 184 2.16 -24.28 3.91
N THR A 185 3.20 -24.38 4.75
CA THR A 185 3.92 -23.21 5.28
C THR A 185 4.66 -22.46 4.18
N ALA A 186 5.36 -23.16 3.28
CA ALA A 186 6.05 -22.51 2.15
C ALA A 186 5.08 -21.73 1.25
N ARG A 187 3.92 -22.32 0.96
CA ARG A 187 2.84 -21.68 0.19
C ARG A 187 2.34 -20.42 0.87
N ALA A 188 2.04 -20.49 2.17
CA ALA A 188 1.56 -19.35 2.93
C ALA A 188 2.59 -18.21 2.92
N VAL A 189 3.87 -18.52 3.19
CA VAL A 189 4.93 -17.50 3.20
C VAL A 189 5.09 -16.87 1.81
N ALA A 190 5.03 -17.66 0.73
CA ALA A 190 5.06 -17.15 -0.64
C ALA A 190 3.87 -16.22 -0.95
N ALA A 191 2.65 -16.63 -0.58
CA ALA A 191 1.42 -15.86 -0.76
C ALA A 191 1.36 -14.56 0.07
N ILE A 192 2.27 -14.41 1.04
CA ILE A 192 2.40 -13.20 1.88
C ILE A 192 3.56 -12.32 1.37
N ALA A 193 4.76 -12.89 1.23
CA ALA A 193 5.98 -12.14 0.96
C ALA A 193 6.02 -11.58 -0.46
N LEU A 194 5.62 -12.37 -1.46
CA LEU A 194 5.69 -11.96 -2.87
C LEU A 194 4.71 -10.81 -3.18
N PRO A 195 3.42 -10.88 -2.79
CA PRO A 195 2.51 -9.75 -2.96
C PRO A 195 2.97 -8.50 -2.19
N ALA A 196 3.51 -8.62 -0.98
CA ALA A 196 4.01 -7.49 -0.21
C ALA A 196 5.17 -6.79 -0.92
N ALA A 197 6.12 -7.55 -1.47
CA ALA A 197 7.26 -7.02 -2.22
C ALA A 197 6.82 -6.37 -3.54
N LEU A 198 5.85 -6.95 -4.26
CA LEU A 198 5.31 -6.38 -5.49
C LEU A 198 4.58 -5.05 -5.25
N VAL A 199 3.74 -4.97 -4.21
CA VAL A 199 3.09 -3.72 -3.82
C VAL A 199 4.14 -2.69 -3.39
N PHE A 200 5.15 -3.09 -2.62
CA PHE A 200 6.26 -2.22 -2.26
C PHE A 200 6.99 -1.67 -3.49
N ARG A 201 7.34 -2.54 -4.44
CA ARG A 201 8.04 -2.17 -5.67
C ARG A 201 7.24 -1.25 -6.58
N SER A 202 5.92 -1.43 -6.65
CA SER A 202 5.02 -0.57 -7.45
C SER A 202 4.87 0.84 -6.85
N ARG A 203 4.90 0.97 -5.51
CA ARG A 203 4.79 2.27 -4.83
C ARG A 203 6.12 3.00 -4.71
N TYR A 204 7.21 2.28 -4.45
CA TYR A 204 8.55 2.86 -4.27
C TYR A 204 9.43 2.59 -5.49
N ARG A 205 8.98 3.03 -6.68
CA ARG A 205 9.55 2.59 -7.95
C ARG A 205 10.98 3.06 -8.22
N ALA A 206 11.37 4.19 -7.64
CA ALA A 206 12.71 4.77 -7.77
C ALA A 206 13.72 4.21 -6.75
N TYR A 207 13.24 3.49 -5.72
CA TYR A 207 14.10 2.96 -4.68
C TYR A 207 14.85 1.72 -5.18
N SER A 208 16.17 1.82 -5.33
CA SER A 208 17.02 0.70 -5.80
C SER A 208 16.91 -0.54 -4.90
N GLY A 209 16.75 -0.35 -3.59
CA GLY A 209 16.55 -1.43 -2.62
C GLY A 209 15.25 -2.22 -2.83
N ALA A 210 14.26 -1.69 -3.54
CA ALA A 210 13.02 -2.41 -3.81
C ALA A 210 13.24 -3.66 -4.68
N ARG A 211 14.26 -3.65 -5.55
CA ARG A 211 14.64 -4.83 -6.34
C ARG A 211 15.17 -5.94 -5.46
N TRP A 212 16.01 -5.62 -4.47
CA TRP A 212 16.55 -6.60 -3.53
C TRP A 212 15.48 -7.23 -2.65
N LEU A 213 14.47 -6.44 -2.23
CA LEU A 213 13.30 -7.00 -1.54
C LEU A 213 12.52 -7.96 -2.42
N LEU A 214 12.36 -7.65 -3.70
CA LEU A 214 11.69 -8.54 -4.65
C LEU A 214 12.49 -9.84 -4.84
N VAL A 215 13.83 -9.76 -4.99
CA VAL A 215 14.71 -10.94 -5.02
C VAL A 215 14.53 -11.79 -3.77
N ALA A 216 14.54 -11.18 -2.58
CA ALA A 216 14.35 -11.91 -1.32
C ALA A 216 12.98 -12.61 -1.28
N ALA A 217 11.92 -11.95 -1.71
CA ALA A 217 10.59 -12.54 -1.79
C ALA A 217 10.51 -13.71 -2.79
N PHE A 218 11.21 -13.63 -3.92
CA PHE A 218 11.34 -14.74 -4.87
C PHE A 218 12.09 -15.93 -4.27
N LEU A 219 13.21 -15.69 -3.58
CA LEU A 219 13.97 -16.75 -2.90
C LEU A 219 13.10 -17.48 -1.88
N VAL A 220 12.31 -16.74 -1.10
CA VAL A 220 11.36 -17.30 -0.13
C VAL A 220 10.22 -18.07 -0.82
N THR A 221 9.88 -17.72 -2.06
CA THR A 221 8.84 -18.39 -2.87
C THR A 221 9.34 -19.68 -3.54
N LEU A 222 10.66 -19.87 -3.68
CA LEU A 222 11.25 -21.03 -4.38
C LEU A 222 10.74 -22.39 -3.90
N PRO A 223 10.59 -22.68 -2.59
CA PRO A 223 10.10 -23.99 -2.16
C PRO A 223 8.67 -24.26 -2.66
N SER A 224 7.79 -23.25 -2.60
CA SER A 224 6.41 -23.41 -3.11
C SER A 224 6.37 -23.52 -4.63
N PHE A 225 7.24 -22.81 -5.34
CA PHE A 225 7.36 -22.89 -6.79
C PHE A 225 7.91 -24.25 -7.25
N GLY A 226 8.94 -24.76 -6.58
CA GLY A 226 9.49 -26.09 -6.82
C GLY A 226 8.47 -27.20 -6.58
N HIS A 227 7.63 -27.06 -5.55
CA HIS A 227 6.52 -27.98 -5.32
C HIS A 227 5.52 -27.98 -6.48
N ALA A 228 5.13 -26.80 -6.98
CA ALA A 228 4.22 -26.69 -8.12
C ALA A 228 4.82 -27.32 -9.39
N ILE A 229 6.12 -27.12 -9.66
CA ILE A 229 6.81 -27.79 -10.77
C ILE A 229 6.83 -29.31 -10.57
N GLY A 230 7.16 -29.78 -9.37
CA GLY A 230 7.20 -31.21 -9.06
C GLY A 230 5.83 -31.89 -9.23
N GLN A 231 4.74 -31.20 -8.87
CA GLN A 231 3.39 -31.68 -9.14
C GLN A 231 3.12 -31.84 -10.63
N LEU A 232 3.54 -30.88 -11.46
CA LEU A 232 3.34 -30.90 -12.91
C LEU A 232 4.23 -31.95 -13.63
N ALA A 233 5.44 -32.19 -13.11
CA ALA A 233 6.43 -33.03 -13.79
C ALA A 233 6.36 -34.52 -13.39
N LEU A 234 5.93 -34.82 -12.16
CA LEU A 234 6.07 -36.16 -11.58
C LEU A 234 4.75 -36.90 -11.39
N HIS A 235 3.61 -36.22 -11.52
CA HIS A 235 2.30 -36.82 -11.26
C HIS A 235 1.48 -36.89 -12.54
N ASP A 236 0.61 -37.90 -12.61
CA ASP A 236 -0.32 -38.04 -13.73
C ASP A 236 -1.24 -36.82 -13.84
N PRO A 237 -1.68 -36.46 -15.06
CA PRO A 237 -2.52 -35.29 -15.28
C PRO A 237 -3.83 -35.40 -14.47
N HIS A 238 -3.97 -34.52 -13.48
CA HIS A 238 -5.13 -34.42 -12.59
C HIS A 238 -5.54 -32.96 -12.40
N LEU A 239 -6.72 -32.72 -11.83
CA LEU A 239 -7.26 -31.37 -11.61
C LEU A 239 -6.28 -30.44 -10.87
N GLY A 240 -5.47 -30.99 -9.96
CA GLY A 240 -4.41 -30.28 -9.23
C GLY A 240 -3.36 -29.58 -10.11
N HIS A 241 -3.15 -30.06 -11.34
CA HIS A 241 -2.24 -29.43 -12.30
C HIS A 241 -2.66 -28.00 -12.67
N LEU A 242 -3.97 -27.72 -12.70
CA LEU A 242 -4.48 -26.37 -12.98
C LEU A 242 -4.05 -25.39 -11.88
N GLY A 243 -4.09 -25.81 -10.62
CA GLY A 243 -3.63 -25.03 -9.47
C GLY A 243 -2.14 -24.71 -9.57
N ALA A 244 -1.33 -25.74 -9.76
CA ALA A 244 0.12 -25.60 -9.93
C ALA A 244 0.49 -24.69 -11.11
N LEU A 245 -0.21 -24.84 -12.25
CA LEU A 245 0.01 -24.02 -13.44
C LEU A 245 -0.33 -22.54 -13.17
N LEU A 246 -1.43 -22.25 -12.47
CA LEU A 246 -1.77 -20.88 -12.07
C LEU A 246 -0.70 -20.26 -11.17
N VAL A 247 -0.16 -21.02 -10.21
CA VAL A 247 0.93 -20.56 -9.35
C VAL A 247 2.19 -20.28 -10.17
N ILE A 248 2.57 -21.19 -11.06
CA ILE A 248 3.73 -21.00 -11.94
C ILE A 248 3.56 -19.75 -12.79
N LEU A 249 2.41 -19.57 -13.43
CA LEU A 249 2.12 -18.39 -14.24
C LEU A 249 2.14 -17.10 -13.41
N ALA A 250 1.59 -17.11 -12.20
CA ALA A 250 1.60 -15.94 -11.32
C ALA A 250 3.02 -15.57 -10.85
N VAL A 251 3.83 -16.57 -10.47
CA VAL A 251 5.22 -16.37 -10.06
C VAL A 251 6.06 -15.87 -11.25
N LEU A 252 5.91 -16.46 -12.44
CA LEU A 252 6.61 -15.98 -13.64
C LEU A 252 6.17 -14.58 -14.04
N SER A 253 4.86 -14.28 -13.98
CA SER A 253 4.33 -12.95 -14.26
C SER A 253 4.86 -11.91 -13.28
N SER A 254 5.14 -12.28 -12.03
CA SER A 254 5.73 -11.38 -11.05
C SER A 254 7.18 -10.95 -11.36
N LEU A 255 7.86 -11.63 -12.30
CA LEU A 255 9.19 -11.20 -12.79
C LEU A 255 9.11 -9.86 -13.54
N THR A 256 7.94 -9.49 -14.05
CA THR A 256 7.72 -8.15 -14.61
C THR A 256 7.97 -7.03 -13.58
N GLY A 257 7.91 -7.35 -12.28
CA GLY A 257 8.31 -6.43 -11.21
C GLY A 257 9.78 -6.00 -11.23
N PHE A 258 10.66 -6.74 -11.93
CA PHE A 258 12.06 -6.38 -12.14
C PHE A 258 12.27 -5.35 -13.26
N MET A 259 11.27 -5.15 -14.12
CA MET A 259 11.35 -4.19 -15.21
C MET A 259 11.52 -2.74 -14.69
N GLY A 260 11.76 -1.81 -15.63
CA GLY A 260 11.99 -0.40 -15.33
C GLY A 260 10.84 0.28 -14.57
N ALA A 261 11.11 1.46 -14.00
CA ALA A 261 10.12 2.19 -13.18
C ALA A 261 8.80 2.45 -13.92
N GLU A 262 8.83 2.59 -15.25
CA GLU A 262 7.65 2.87 -16.08
C GLU A 262 6.66 1.71 -16.16
N THR A 263 7.12 0.47 -16.08
CA THR A 263 6.27 -0.73 -16.20
C THR A 263 5.84 -1.31 -14.85
N THR A 264 6.32 -0.73 -13.74
CA THR A 264 6.13 -1.28 -12.39
C THR A 264 4.77 -1.01 -11.76
N GLY A 265 3.91 -0.21 -12.41
CA GLY A 265 2.53 0.03 -11.95
C GLY A 265 1.69 -1.26 -11.88
N ALA A 266 1.98 -2.25 -12.73
CA ALA A 266 1.30 -3.54 -12.75
C ALA A 266 1.51 -4.38 -11.47
N GLY A 267 2.52 -4.05 -10.64
CA GLY A 267 2.86 -4.84 -9.45
C GLY A 267 1.71 -4.98 -8.45
N SER A 268 0.84 -3.98 -8.35
CA SER A 268 -0.34 -4.04 -7.47
C SER A 268 -1.39 -5.05 -7.95
N PHE A 269 -1.65 -5.13 -9.25
CA PHE A 269 -2.54 -6.13 -9.84
C PHE A 269 -1.94 -7.54 -9.78
N LEU A 270 -0.63 -7.65 -10.03
CA LEU A 270 0.09 -8.92 -9.90
C LEU A 270 0.10 -9.44 -8.46
N ALA A 271 0.18 -8.55 -7.47
CA ALA A 271 0.05 -8.94 -6.07
C ALA A 271 -1.30 -9.62 -5.78
N VAL A 272 -2.40 -9.10 -6.34
CA VAL A 272 -3.72 -9.74 -6.25
C VAL A 272 -3.73 -11.07 -6.99
N ALA A 273 -3.21 -11.11 -8.22
CA ALA A 273 -3.15 -12.33 -9.02
C ALA A 273 -2.36 -13.45 -8.31
N VAL A 274 -1.26 -13.12 -7.63
CA VAL A 274 -0.47 -14.08 -6.85
C VAL A 274 -1.27 -14.64 -5.68
N VAL A 275 -1.97 -13.81 -4.90
CA VAL A 275 -2.83 -14.30 -3.80
C VAL A 275 -3.92 -15.22 -4.34
N LEU A 276 -4.57 -14.83 -5.44
CA LEU A 276 -5.62 -15.64 -6.07
C LEU A 276 -5.08 -16.95 -6.63
N ALA A 277 -3.90 -16.96 -7.26
CA ALA A 277 -3.29 -18.18 -7.79
C ALA A 277 -2.95 -19.18 -6.68
N PHE A 278 -2.33 -18.74 -5.58
CA PHE A 278 -2.06 -19.61 -4.44
C PHE A 278 -3.33 -20.10 -3.74
N THR A 279 -4.38 -19.29 -3.74
CA THR A 279 -5.69 -19.68 -3.22
C THR A 279 -6.34 -20.73 -4.12
N ALA A 280 -6.32 -20.51 -5.44
CA ALA A 280 -6.84 -21.45 -6.43
C ALA A 280 -6.11 -22.78 -6.35
N ASP A 281 -4.79 -22.78 -6.23
CA ASP A 281 -3.98 -23.99 -6.01
C ASP A 281 -4.40 -24.77 -4.76
N LEU A 282 -4.63 -24.07 -3.64
CA LEU A 282 -5.14 -24.71 -2.43
C LEU A 282 -6.53 -25.31 -2.64
N VAL A 283 -7.47 -24.56 -3.22
CA VAL A 283 -8.85 -24.99 -3.43
C VAL A 283 -8.92 -26.16 -4.40
N VAL A 284 -8.28 -26.05 -5.57
CA VAL A 284 -8.26 -27.08 -6.61
C VAL A 284 -7.55 -28.34 -6.10
N GLY A 285 -6.42 -28.18 -5.42
CA GLY A 285 -5.72 -29.30 -4.79
C GLY A 285 -6.61 -30.04 -3.79
N ARG A 286 -7.37 -29.32 -2.96
CA ARG A 286 -8.30 -29.95 -2.01
C ARG A 286 -9.49 -30.62 -2.69
N LEU A 287 -10.10 -29.98 -3.69
CA LEU A 287 -11.19 -30.57 -4.47
C LEU A 287 -10.74 -31.85 -5.19
N ALA A 288 -9.49 -31.91 -5.67
CA ALA A 288 -8.94 -33.08 -6.35
C ALA A 288 -8.76 -34.30 -5.42
N HIS A 289 -8.72 -34.11 -4.09
CA HIS A 289 -8.60 -35.19 -3.10
C HIS A 289 -9.94 -35.58 -2.47
N LEU A 290 -11.06 -35.02 -2.93
CA LEU A 290 -12.38 -35.43 -2.45
C LEU A 290 -12.81 -36.71 -3.17
N ASP A 291 -13.05 -37.78 -2.41
CA ASP A 291 -13.60 -39.03 -2.94
C ASP A 291 -15.05 -38.87 -3.41
N THR A 292 -15.80 -37.94 -2.81
CA THR A 292 -17.19 -37.63 -3.14
C THR A 292 -17.46 -36.13 -3.12
N PHE A 293 -18.16 -35.62 -4.15
CA PHE A 293 -18.56 -34.21 -4.23
C PHE A 293 -19.87 -33.96 -3.46
N SER A 294 -19.79 -33.91 -2.13
CA SER A 294 -20.90 -33.40 -1.32
C SER A 294 -20.92 -31.87 -1.34
N PRO A 295 -22.10 -31.20 -1.41
CA PRO A 295 -22.19 -29.75 -1.26
C PRO A 295 -21.52 -29.24 0.02
N ARG A 296 -21.57 -30.04 1.09
CA ARG A 296 -20.91 -29.75 2.36
C ARG A 296 -19.39 -29.64 2.20
N ASP A 297 -18.76 -30.61 1.54
CA ASP A 297 -17.31 -30.66 1.38
C ASP A 297 -16.82 -29.52 0.49
N ILE A 298 -17.58 -29.19 -0.56
CA ILE A 298 -17.32 -28.03 -1.42
C ILE A 298 -17.34 -26.73 -0.60
N VAL A 299 -18.35 -26.53 0.25
CA VAL A 299 -18.44 -25.34 1.11
C VAL A 299 -17.26 -25.27 2.10
N ILE A 300 -16.83 -26.40 2.66
CA ILE A 300 -15.67 -26.46 3.56
C ILE A 300 -14.39 -26.06 2.82
N VAL A 301 -14.15 -26.60 1.62
CA VAL A 301 -12.97 -26.28 0.82
C VAL A 301 -12.97 -24.81 0.37
N LEU A 302 -14.10 -24.31 -0.13
CA LEU A 302 -14.22 -22.93 -0.58
C LEU A 302 -14.06 -21.92 0.57
N SER A 303 -14.65 -22.21 1.73
CA SER A 303 -14.49 -21.35 2.92
C SER A 303 -13.07 -21.37 3.47
N ALA A 304 -12.36 -22.50 3.40
CA ALA A 304 -10.94 -22.57 3.74
C ALA A 304 -10.07 -21.77 2.75
N GLY A 305 -10.37 -21.87 1.44
CA GLY A 305 -9.72 -21.05 0.41
C GLY A 305 -9.94 -19.56 0.62
N LEU A 306 -11.18 -19.15 0.91
CA LEU A 306 -11.49 -17.75 1.20
C LEU A 306 -10.76 -17.23 2.45
N ALA A 307 -10.71 -18.03 3.52
CA ALA A 307 -9.97 -17.70 4.73
C ALA A 307 -8.46 -17.59 4.44
N PHE A 308 -7.91 -18.49 3.63
CA PHE A 308 -6.51 -18.43 3.19
C PHE A 308 -6.24 -17.15 2.38
N ALA A 309 -7.08 -16.80 1.41
CA ALA A 309 -6.94 -15.58 0.63
C ALA A 309 -6.98 -14.32 1.51
N ALA A 310 -7.97 -14.25 2.42
CA ALA A 310 -8.16 -13.12 3.32
C ALA A 310 -6.95 -12.95 4.26
N THR A 311 -6.45 -14.03 4.85
CA THR A 311 -5.31 -14.01 5.76
C THR A 311 -4.00 -13.69 5.03
N SER A 312 -3.79 -14.25 3.84
CA SER A 312 -2.61 -13.94 3.02
C SER A 312 -2.61 -12.46 2.60
N ALA A 313 -3.76 -11.95 2.15
CA ALA A 313 -3.91 -10.56 1.73
C ALA A 313 -3.70 -9.58 2.89
N ILE A 314 -4.31 -9.80 4.05
CA ILE A 314 -4.15 -8.91 5.20
C ILE A 314 -2.72 -8.94 5.76
N THR A 315 -2.09 -10.13 5.83
CA THR A 315 -0.70 -10.26 6.28
C THR A 315 0.26 -9.60 5.30
N SER A 316 0.04 -9.79 4.00
CA SER A 316 0.81 -9.14 2.94
C SER A 316 0.71 -7.62 3.02
N LEU A 317 -0.50 -7.08 3.20
CA LEU A 317 -0.71 -5.65 3.36
C LEU A 317 -0.03 -5.11 4.62
N GLY A 318 -0.12 -5.82 5.74
CA GLY A 318 0.60 -5.50 6.97
C GLY A 318 2.13 -5.51 6.79
N LEU A 319 2.66 -6.53 6.10
CA LEU A 319 4.08 -6.64 5.80
C LEU A 319 4.56 -5.49 4.90
N PHE A 320 3.79 -5.16 3.85
CA PHE A 320 4.02 -3.98 3.02
C PHE A 320 4.08 -2.70 3.85
N GLN A 321 3.16 -2.50 4.80
CA GLN A 321 3.16 -1.32 5.66
C GLN A 321 4.37 -1.27 6.60
N ILE A 322 4.83 -2.42 7.13
CA ILE A 322 6.07 -2.49 7.93
C ILE A 322 7.28 -2.11 7.06
N LEU A 323 7.38 -2.66 5.85
CA LEU A 323 8.45 -2.35 4.90
C LEU A 323 8.43 -0.85 4.52
N ALA A 324 7.25 -0.33 4.17
CA ALA A 324 7.04 1.09 3.88
C ALA A 324 7.48 1.96 5.07
N TRP A 325 7.05 1.63 6.28
CA TRP A 325 7.46 2.38 7.47
C TRP A 325 8.99 2.35 7.69
N ARG A 326 9.62 1.18 7.56
CA ARG A 326 11.06 1.02 7.82
C ARG A 326 11.92 1.69 6.75
N LEU A 327 11.51 1.61 5.48
CA LEU A 327 12.34 2.00 4.35
C LEU A 327 11.93 3.32 3.71
N ALA A 328 10.77 3.90 4.07
CA ALA A 328 10.32 5.17 3.48
C ALA A 328 11.29 6.33 3.74
N ALA A 329 12.04 6.32 4.85
CA ALA A 329 13.03 7.36 5.11
C ALA A 329 14.17 7.31 4.08
N ASP A 330 14.66 6.11 3.77
CA ASP A 330 15.74 5.90 2.79
C ASP A 330 15.23 6.06 1.36
N ALA A 331 14.02 5.58 1.07
CA ALA A 331 13.39 5.73 -0.23
C ALA A 331 13.15 7.21 -0.61
N ARG A 332 12.94 8.09 0.36
CA ARG A 332 12.82 9.54 0.13
C ARG A 332 14.15 10.27 0.02
N ARG A 333 15.23 9.70 0.54
CA ARG A 333 16.58 10.26 0.40
C ARG A 333 17.14 10.05 -1.00
N ILE A 334 16.60 9.09 -1.74
CA ILE A 334 17.04 8.77 -3.11
C ILE A 334 16.46 9.80 -4.09
N ASP A 335 17.06 10.98 -4.00
CA ASP A 335 17.87 11.57 -5.06
C ASP A 335 17.14 12.32 -6.18
N LEU A 336 16.44 13.39 -5.77
CA LEU A 336 16.11 14.54 -6.64
C LEU A 336 17.36 15.20 -7.25
N HIS A 337 18.54 14.89 -6.72
CA HIS A 337 19.84 15.39 -7.18
C HIS A 337 20.73 14.29 -7.75
N SER A 338 20.18 13.09 -8.03
CA SER A 338 20.94 12.13 -8.84
C SER A 338 20.98 12.79 -10.18
N ARG A 339 22.10 13.46 -10.44
CA ARG A 339 22.53 13.85 -11.76
C ARG A 339 22.18 12.65 -12.61
N ARG A 340 21.16 12.81 -13.46
CA ARG A 340 21.05 12.04 -14.70
C ARG A 340 22.50 11.92 -15.14
N PRO A 341 23.10 10.71 -15.20
CA PRO A 341 24.49 10.62 -15.62
C PRO A 341 24.48 11.37 -16.93
N GLU A 342 25.07 12.57 -16.89
CA GLU A 342 25.29 13.32 -18.10
C GLU A 342 26.00 12.29 -18.94
N ASN A 343 25.55 12.16 -20.17
CA ASN A 343 26.32 11.50 -21.19
C ASN A 343 27.65 12.28 -21.26
N GLU A 344 28.54 12.02 -20.31
CA GLU A 344 29.89 12.57 -20.11
C GLU A 344 30.84 11.95 -21.14
N LYS A 345 30.26 11.41 -22.23
CA LYS A 345 30.93 10.90 -23.41
C LYS A 345 30.33 11.38 -24.74
N ASP A 346 29.28 12.21 -24.75
CA ASP A 346 28.68 12.69 -26.02
C ASP A 346 28.90 14.20 -26.27
N GLY A 347 29.72 14.85 -25.43
CA GLY A 347 29.95 16.30 -25.47
C GLY A 347 31.41 16.74 -25.64
N ARG A 348 32.34 15.85 -25.99
CA ARG A 348 33.66 16.24 -26.50
C ARG A 348 33.86 15.55 -27.84
N ASP A 349 33.96 16.34 -28.90
CA ASP A 349 34.41 15.96 -30.26
C ASP A 349 33.38 15.55 -31.33
N ARG A 350 32.15 16.06 -31.29
CA ARG A 350 31.41 16.29 -32.56
C ARG A 350 31.60 17.73 -33.02
N ARG A 351 32.82 18.06 -33.46
CA ARG A 351 32.98 19.12 -34.47
C ARG A 351 32.23 18.65 -35.72
N PRO A 352 31.39 19.48 -36.36
CA PRO A 352 30.92 19.16 -37.69
C PRO A 352 32.15 18.97 -38.59
N PRO A 353 32.22 17.92 -39.44
CA PRO A 353 33.31 17.78 -40.38
C PRO A 353 33.35 19.04 -41.24
N SER A 354 34.46 19.78 -41.19
CA SER A 354 34.71 20.91 -42.06
C SER A 354 34.67 20.42 -43.51
N GLY A 355 33.72 20.92 -44.30
CA GLY A 355 33.42 20.43 -45.64
C GLY A 355 34.52 20.71 -46.66
N GLY A 356 35.54 19.85 -46.73
CA GLY A 356 36.63 19.98 -47.70
C GLY A 356 37.16 18.69 -48.35
N GLU A 357 36.72 17.49 -47.95
CA GLU A 357 37.40 16.24 -48.37
C GLU A 357 36.71 15.44 -49.50
N TRP A 358 35.74 16.01 -50.21
CA TRP A 358 35.05 15.31 -51.32
C TRP A 358 35.60 15.60 -52.73
N LEU A 359 36.80 16.18 -52.85
CA LEU A 359 37.40 16.51 -54.14
C LEU A 359 38.87 16.08 -54.21
N THR A 360 39.12 14.77 -54.32
CA THR A 360 40.30 14.19 -54.99
C THR A 360 39.98 12.81 -55.52
#